data_AF-A0A937TKK0-F1
#
_entry.id   AF-A0A937TKK0-F1
#
_cell.length_a   1.000
_cell.length_b   1.000
_cell.length_c   1.000
_cell.angle_alpha   90.00
_cell.angle_beta   90.00
_cell.angle_gamma   90.00
#
_symmetry.space_group_name_H-M   'P 1'
#
loop_
_entity.id
_entity.type
_entity.pdbx_description
1 polymer ?
#
loop_
_entity_poly.entity_id
_entity_poly.type
_entity_poly.pdbx_seq_one_letter_code
_entity_poly.pdbx_strand_id
1 'polypeptide(L)'
;MRRLSPDLLKDLEEFASLMFSLEEISLIIETDINELRQAVHDPGSDAYKAFRKGRLQREAEVRNSIFTLAKNGSSPAQLSALKLIENAKMDDV
;
A
#
# COMPACT_ATOMS: atom_id res chain seq x y z
N MET A 1 -22.99 5.61 6.97
CA MET A 1 -21.67 5.67 6.30
C MET A 1 -21.94 5.54 4.81
N ARG A 2 -21.50 6.51 4.00
CA ARG A 2 -21.67 6.46 2.54
C ARG A 2 -20.65 5.44 2.01
N ARG A 3 -21.10 4.53 1.16
CA ARG A 3 -20.20 3.58 0.48
C ARG A 3 -19.62 4.28 -0.75
N LEU A 4 -18.31 4.19 -0.93
CA LEU A 4 -17.66 4.61 -2.17
C LEU A 4 -18.18 3.77 -3.34
N SER A 5 -18.26 4.35 -4.52
CA SER A 5 -18.61 3.60 -5.73
C SER A 5 -17.48 2.63 -6.10
N PRO A 6 -17.77 1.56 -6.86
CA PRO A 6 -16.73 0.64 -7.33
C PRO A 6 -15.60 1.32 -8.11
N ASP A 7 -15.91 2.37 -8.89
CA ASP A 7 -14.92 3.13 -9.65
C ASP A 7 -13.99 3.91 -8.71
N LEU A 8 -14.54 4.61 -7.71
CA LEU A 8 -13.73 5.33 -6.71
C LEU A 8 -12.87 4.39 -5.85
N LEU A 9 -13.34 3.16 -5.59
CA LEU A 9 -12.54 2.14 -4.91
C LEU A 9 -11.36 1.69 -5.77
N LYS A 10 -11.55 1.58 -7.08
CA LYS A 10 -10.48 1.23 -8.01
C LYS A 10 -9.43 2.35 -8.08
N ASP A 11 -9.87 3.60 -8.18
CA ASP A 11 -8.97 4.76 -8.18
C ASP A 11 -8.21 4.86 -6.85
N LEU A 12 -8.88 4.63 -5.72
CA LEU A 12 -8.25 4.56 -4.40
C LEU A 12 -7.16 3.49 -4.33
N GLU A 13 -7.41 2.27 -4.83
CA GLU A 13 -6.40 1.20 -4.91
C GLU A 13 -5.21 1.63 -5.79
N GLU A 14 -5.48 2.19 -6.96
CA GLU A 14 -4.47 2.63 -7.92
C GLU A 14 -3.55 3.69 -7.33
N PHE A 15 -4.11 4.80 -6.82
CA PHE A 15 -3.30 5.88 -6.26
C PHE A 15 -2.63 5.49 -4.93
N ALA A 16 -3.23 4.59 -4.15
CA ALA A 16 -2.57 4.01 -2.99
C ALA A 16 -1.33 3.20 -3.40
N SER A 17 -1.37 2.46 -4.52
CA SER A 17 -0.21 1.76 -5.07
C SER A 17 0.90 2.70 -5.55
N LEU A 18 0.53 3.91 -5.96
CA LEU A 18 1.49 4.97 -6.29
C LEU A 18 2.02 5.71 -5.05
N MET A 19 1.61 5.28 -3.86
CA MET A 19 2.03 5.78 -2.57
C MET A 19 1.51 7.17 -2.16
N PHE A 20 0.51 7.71 -2.85
CA PHE A 20 -0.14 8.98 -2.48
C PHE A 20 -0.87 8.91 -1.13
N SER A 21 -0.73 9.96 -0.32
CA SER A 21 -1.44 10.15 0.94
C SER A 21 -2.96 10.18 0.74
N LEU A 22 -3.74 9.95 1.81
CA LEU A 22 -5.20 10.03 1.71
C LEU A 22 -5.67 11.43 1.32
N GLU A 23 -4.95 12.47 1.74
CA GLU A 23 -5.19 13.87 1.37
C GLU A 23 -5.03 14.04 -0.15
N GLU A 24 -3.91 13.62 -0.71
CA GLU A 24 -3.66 13.70 -2.15
C GLU A 24 -4.69 12.88 -2.94
N ILE A 25 -4.99 11.66 -2.50
CA ILE A 25 -6.01 10.81 -3.14
C ILE A 25 -7.37 11.50 -3.09
N SER A 26 -7.77 12.06 -1.94
CA SER A 26 -9.07 12.74 -1.80
C SER A 26 -9.23 13.90 -2.77
N LEU A 27 -8.14 14.62 -3.08
CA LEU A 27 -8.12 15.68 -4.08
C LEU A 27 -8.23 15.12 -5.50
N ILE A 28 -7.56 13.99 -5.79
CA ILE A 28 -7.58 13.35 -7.12
C ILE A 28 -8.95 12.74 -7.45
N ILE A 29 -9.56 12.02 -6.50
CA ILE A 29 -10.85 11.33 -6.69
C ILE A 29 -12.05 12.21 -6.30
N GLU A 30 -11.81 13.49 -6.04
CA GLU A 30 -12.82 14.51 -5.70
C GLU A 30 -13.77 14.09 -4.57
N THR A 31 -13.22 13.55 -3.48
CA THR A 31 -13.99 13.08 -2.31
C THR A 31 -13.59 13.85 -1.05
N ASP A 32 -14.52 14.04 -0.11
CA ASP A 32 -14.20 14.66 1.18
C ASP A 32 -13.18 13.82 1.96
N ILE A 33 -12.11 14.47 2.42
CA ILE A 33 -11.03 13.80 3.14
C ILE A 33 -11.49 13.14 4.45
N ASN A 34 -12.46 13.72 5.16
CA ASN A 34 -12.94 13.13 6.41
C ASN A 34 -13.77 11.88 6.14
N GLU A 35 -14.58 11.89 5.08
CA GLU A 35 -15.30 10.70 4.61
C GLU A 35 -14.32 9.58 4.21
N LEU A 36 -13.30 9.91 3.41
CA LEU A 36 -12.32 8.94 2.96
C LEU A 36 -11.52 8.34 4.11
N ARG A 37 -11.07 9.17 5.06
CA ARG A 37 -10.38 8.71 6.27
C ARG A 37 -11.25 7.76 7.08
N GLN A 38 -12.51 8.11 7.34
CA GLN A 38 -13.42 7.24 8.09
C GLN A 38 -13.61 5.89 7.39
N ALA A 39 -13.78 5.90 6.06
CA ALA A 39 -13.94 4.67 5.28
C ALA A 39 -12.67 3.81 5.35
N VAL A 40 -11.48 4.39 5.16
CA VAL A 40 -10.19 3.66 5.19
C VAL A 40 -9.80 3.23 6.60
N HIS A 41 -10.35 3.81 7.66
CA HIS A 41 -10.09 3.37 9.03
C HIS A 41 -10.90 2.15 9.48
N ASP A 42 -12.00 1.82 8.81
CA ASP A 42 -12.81 0.63 9.12
C ASP A 42 -12.26 -0.62 8.40
N PRO A 43 -11.66 -1.61 9.11
CA PRO A 43 -11.10 -2.80 8.49
C PRO A 43 -12.11 -3.67 7.73
N GLY A 44 -13.40 -3.53 8.03
CA GLY A 44 -14.47 -4.24 7.33
C GLY A 44 -14.85 -3.61 6.00
N SER A 45 -14.46 -2.36 5.76
CA SER A 45 -14.88 -1.58 4.60
C SER A 45 -14.12 -1.98 3.33
N ASP A 46 -14.77 -1.78 2.18
CA ASP A 46 -14.11 -2.00 0.89
C ASP A 46 -13.05 -0.93 0.59
N ALA A 47 -13.18 0.27 1.17
CA ALA A 47 -12.18 1.34 1.07
C ALA A 47 -10.88 0.95 1.79
N TYR A 48 -10.98 0.37 2.99
CA TYR A 48 -9.82 -0.17 3.71
C TYR A 48 -9.12 -1.22 2.87
N LYS A 49 -9.86 -2.19 2.32
CA LYS A 49 -9.31 -3.25 1.49
C LYS A 49 -8.61 -2.70 0.25
N ALA A 50 -9.26 -1.79 -0.48
CA ALA A 50 -8.70 -1.15 -1.68
C ALA A 50 -7.41 -0.39 -1.36
N PHE A 51 -7.44 0.50 -0.36
CA PHE A 51 -6.27 1.28 0.05
C PHE A 51 -5.10 0.39 0.51
N ARG A 52 -5.37 -0.58 1.38
CA ARG A 52 -4.34 -1.50 1.89
C ARG A 52 -3.79 -2.40 0.79
N LYS A 53 -4.63 -2.89 -0.11
CA LYS A 53 -4.23 -3.71 -1.24
C LYS A 53 -3.28 -2.95 -2.17
N GLY A 54 -3.61 -1.72 -2.53
CA GLY A 54 -2.74 -0.86 -3.34
C GLY A 54 -1.35 -0.69 -2.71
N ARG A 55 -1.29 -0.34 -1.42
CA ARG A 55 -0.02 -0.21 -0.68
C ARG A 55 0.81 -1.50 -0.68
N LEU A 56 0.17 -2.62 -0.39
CA LEU A 56 0.84 -3.92 -0.32
C LEU A 56 1.31 -4.42 -1.69
N GLN A 57 0.58 -4.11 -2.77
CA GLN A 57 1.00 -4.44 -4.14
C GLN A 57 2.32 -3.74 -4.49
N ARG A 58 2.40 -2.42 -4.29
CA ARG A 58 3.65 -1.68 -4.54
C ARG A 58 4.79 -2.15 -3.65
N GLU A 59 4.50 -2.42 -2.38
CA GLU A 59 5.50 -2.97 -1.49
C GLU A 59 6.04 -4.32 -2.00
N ALA A 60 5.16 -5.22 -2.46
CA ALA A 60 5.56 -6.49 -3.05
C ALA A 60 6.45 -6.32 -4.30
N GLU A 61 6.11 -5.38 -5.19
CA GLU A 61 6.90 -5.06 -6.38
C GLU A 61 8.33 -4.59 -6.02
N VAL A 62 8.44 -3.69 -5.04
CA VAL A 62 9.74 -3.17 -4.56
C VAL A 62 10.54 -4.28 -3.89
N ARG A 63 9.91 -5.06 -2.99
CA ARG A 63 10.57 -6.19 -2.33
C ARG A 63 11.08 -7.21 -3.36
N ASN A 64 10.28 -7.56 -4.36
CA ASN A 64 10.69 -8.47 -5.44
C ASN A 64 11.91 -7.94 -6.21
N SER A 65 11.93 -6.64 -6.52
CA SER A 65 13.07 -5.99 -7.19
C SER A 65 14.33 -6.03 -6.33
N ILE A 66 14.21 -5.78 -5.02
CA ILE A 66 15.32 -5.89 -4.07
C ILE A 66 15.88 -7.31 -4.05
N PHE A 67 15.03 -8.33 -3.90
CA PHE A 67 15.48 -9.73 -3.88
C PHE A 67 16.14 -10.14 -5.20
N THR A 68 15.62 -9.68 -6.34
CA THR A 68 16.21 -9.93 -7.67
C THR A 68 17.62 -9.35 -7.76
N LEU A 69 17.81 -8.09 -7.35
CA LEU A 69 19.13 -7.44 -7.35
C LEU A 69 20.09 -8.11 -6.36
N ALA A 70 19.60 -8.50 -5.19
CA ALA A 70 20.38 -9.20 -4.17
C ALA A 70 20.90 -10.55 -4.68
N LYS A 71 20.03 -11.32 -5.36
CA LYS A 71 20.38 -12.59 -6.01
C LYS A 71 21.45 -12.41 -7.09
N ASN A 72 21.43 -11.28 -7.79
CA ASN A 72 22.43 -10.92 -8.81
C ASN A 72 23.71 -10.31 -8.22
N GLY A 73 23.89 -10.33 -6.90
CA GLY A 73 25.15 -9.95 -6.24
C GLY A 73 25.27 -8.49 -5.83
N SER A 74 24.21 -7.68 -5.92
CA SER A 74 24.24 -6.30 -5.45
C SER A 74 24.33 -6.25 -3.92
N SER A 75 25.49 -5.88 -3.37
CA SER A 75 25.69 -5.80 -1.91
C SER A 75 24.71 -4.86 -1.20
N PRO A 76 24.39 -3.65 -1.73
CA PRO A 76 23.35 -2.81 -1.13
C PRO A 76 21.97 -3.49 -1.10
N ALA A 77 21.60 -4.21 -2.16
CA ALA A 77 20.32 -4.93 -2.21
C ALA A 77 20.30 -6.13 -1.25
N GLN A 78 21.43 -6.83 -1.09
CA GLN A 78 21.56 -7.92 -0.10
C GLN A 78 21.35 -7.40 1.33
N LEU A 79 21.93 -6.24 1.69
CA LEU A 79 21.69 -5.62 2.99
C LEU A 79 20.21 -5.25 3.20
N SER A 80 19.56 -4.68 2.19
CA SER A 80 18.13 -4.38 2.24
C SER A 80 17.27 -5.65 2.35
N ALA A 81 17.61 -6.71 1.62
CA ALA A 81 16.93 -8.00 1.70
C ALA A 81 17.05 -8.64 3.09
N LEU A 82 18.23 -8.58 3.72
CA LEU A 82 18.44 -9.07 5.08
C LEU A 82 17.56 -8.32 6.09
N LYS A 83 17.48 -6.98 6.00
CA LYS A 83 16.59 -6.18 6.85
C LYS A 83 15.12 -6.56 6.67
N LEU A 84 14.68 -6.81 5.44
CA LEU A 84 13.31 -7.26 5.17
C LEU A 84 13.02 -8.62 5.83
N ILE A 85 13.98 -9.56 5.77
CA ILE A 85 13.87 -10.88 6.41
C ILE A 85 13.83 -10.77 7.94
N GLU A 86 14.70 -9.92 8.52
CA GLU A 86 14.76 -9.70 9.97
C GLU A 86 13.45 -9.12 10.50
N ASN A 87 12.94 -8.06 9.86
CA ASN A 87 11.67 -7.45 10.25
C ASN A 87 10.51 -8.45 10.17
N ALA A 88 10.43 -9.24 9.09
CA ALA A 88 9.36 -10.23 8.94
C ALA A 88 9.39 -11.30 10.04
N LYS A 89 10.59 -11.76 10.43
CA LYS A 89 10.74 -12.74 11.52
C LYS A 89 10.40 -12.18 12.90
N MET A 90 10.57 -10.87 13.12
CA MET A 90 10.19 -10.22 14.38
C MET A 90 8.66 -10.11 14.53
N ASP A 91 7.94 -9.94 13.42
CA ASP A 91 6.48 -9.82 13.42
C ASP A 91 5.75 -11.17 13.61
N ASP A 92 6.43 -12.30 13.38
CA ASP A 92 5.88 -13.66 13.52
C ASP A 92 5.86 -14.17 14.99
N VAL A 93 6.36 -13.39 15.95
CA VAL A 93 6.51 -13.76 17.39
C VAL A 93 5.55 -12.96 18.26
#